data_AF-A0A1H5YP01-F1
#
_entry.id   AF-A0A1H5YP01-F1
#
_cell.length_a   1.000
_cell.length_b   1.000
_cell.length_c   1.000
_cell.angle_alpha   90.00
_cell.angle_beta   90.00
_cell.angle_gamma   90.00
#
_symmetry.space_group_name_H-M   'P 1'
#
loop_
_entity.id
_entity.type
_entity.pdbx_description
1 polymer ?
#
loop_
_entity_poly.entity_id
_entity_poly.type
_entity_poly.pdbx_seq_one_letter_code
_entity_poly.pdbx_strand_id
1 'polypeptide(L)'
;MKTVFILHHSYELEEYEETKLIGAYSTREQTELAINRLKDKNGFKYRPDAFEISEYELDQDNWTEGFATMTTIQVKSKNDTWITVQAECLPNNQYQICELYENDLLGEFKHLDIVECEEKENDLFAVKLISKSDTQSRNDER
;
A
#
# COMPACT_ATOMS: atom_id res chain seq x y z
N MET A 1 22.27 20.30 5.87
CA MET A 1 21.87 18.94 5.45
C MET A 1 22.12 18.81 3.96
N LYS A 2 22.48 17.62 3.47
CA LYS A 2 22.75 17.41 2.04
C LYS A 2 21.53 16.75 1.42
N THR A 3 20.97 17.40 0.42
CA THR A 3 19.82 16.89 -0.33
C THR A 3 20.30 16.06 -1.53
N VAL A 4 19.56 15.01 -1.85
CA VAL A 4 19.66 14.28 -3.11
C VAL A 4 18.32 14.26 -3.82
N PHE A 5 18.36 14.12 -5.14
CA PHE A 5 17.21 14.07 -6.03
C PHE A 5 17.13 12.68 -6.64
N ILE A 6 16.06 11.96 -6.34
CA ILE A 6 15.81 10.64 -6.88
C ILE A 6 14.96 10.78 -8.13
N LEU A 7 15.40 10.16 -9.22
CA LEU A 7 14.67 10.12 -10.48
C LEU A 7 14.06 8.75 -10.67
N HIS A 8 12.75 8.71 -10.78
CA HIS A 8 12.00 7.53 -11.22
C HIS A 8 11.42 7.74 -12.61
N HIS A 9 11.17 6.64 -13.32
CA HIS A 9 10.19 6.59 -14.40
C HIS A 9 9.04 5.71 -13.91
N SER A 10 7.89 6.31 -13.60
CA SER A 10 6.76 5.62 -12.98
C SER A 10 5.49 5.83 -13.78
N TYR A 11 4.73 4.76 -13.99
CA TYR A 11 3.44 4.85 -14.66
C TYR A 11 2.49 3.74 -14.26
N GLU A 12 1.20 4.07 -14.25
CA GLU A 12 0.14 3.11 -13.97
C GLU A 12 -0.14 2.20 -15.18
N LEU A 13 -0.40 0.94 -14.87
CA LEU A 13 -1.05 -0.08 -15.69
C LEU A 13 -2.33 -0.51 -14.96
N GLU A 14 -3.21 -1.26 -15.64
CA GLU A 14 -4.54 -1.59 -15.12
C GLU A 14 -4.52 -2.28 -13.74
N GLU A 15 -3.51 -3.11 -13.47
CA GLU A 15 -3.45 -3.92 -12.24
C GLU A 15 -2.29 -3.53 -11.31
N TYR A 16 -1.31 -2.76 -11.78
CA TYR A 16 -0.14 -2.40 -11.00
C TYR A 16 0.55 -1.13 -11.52
N GLU A 17 1.37 -0.53 -10.68
CA GLU A 17 2.28 0.55 -11.06
C GLU A 17 3.64 -0.03 -11.47
N GLU A 18 4.18 0.46 -12.59
CA GLU A 18 5.51 0.09 -13.05
C GLU A 18 6.48 1.26 -12.79
N THR A 19 7.41 1.06 -11.86
CA THR A 19 8.40 2.07 -11.47
C THR A 19 9.82 1.60 -11.75
N LYS A 20 10.64 2.48 -12.34
CA LYS A 20 12.07 2.26 -12.58
C LYS A 20 12.89 3.34 -11.90
N LEU A 21 13.76 2.97 -10.97
CA LEU A 21 14.80 3.86 -10.45
C LEU A 21 15.83 4.15 -11.54
N ILE A 22 15.93 5.42 -11.92
CA ILE A 22 16.92 5.89 -12.91
C ILE A 22 18.22 6.27 -12.22
N GLY A 23 18.15 6.91 -11.05
CA GLY A 23 19.33 7.23 -10.25
C GLY A 23 19.10 8.30 -9.20
N ALA A 24 20.13 8.54 -8.40
CA ALA A 24 20.20 9.59 -7.39
C ALA A 24 21.22 10.67 -7.83
N TYR A 25 20.83 11.94 -7.71
CA TYR A 25 21.61 13.08 -8.17
C TYR A 25 21.82 14.09 -7.04
N SER A 26 22.95 14.78 -7.05
CA SER A 26 23.27 15.79 -6.02
C SER A 26 22.57 17.13 -6.25
N THR A 27 22.04 17.38 -7.44
CA THR A 27 21.30 18.60 -7.77
C THR A 27 20.12 18.29 -8.69
N ARG A 28 19.13 19.19 -8.72
CA ARG A 28 17.96 19.07 -9.59
C ARG A 28 18.35 19.13 -11.07
N GLU A 29 19.28 20.01 -11.43
CA GLU A 29 19.75 20.20 -12.81
C GLU A 29 20.39 18.93 -13.37
N GLN A 30 21.16 18.20 -12.55
CA GLN A 30 21.75 16.92 -12.95
C GLN A 30 20.67 15.86 -13.26
N THR A 31 19.55 15.94 -12.56
CA THR A 31 18.38 15.09 -12.78
C THR A 31 17.67 15.43 -14.09
N GLU A 32 17.46 16.71 -14.37
CA GLU A 32 16.89 17.19 -15.63
C GLU A 32 17.76 16.83 -16.85
N LEU A 33 19.09 16.90 -16.69
CA LEU A 33 20.01 16.42 -17.71
C LEU A 33 19.87 14.91 -17.92
N ALA A 34 19.58 14.11 -16.88
CA ALA A 34 19.34 12.68 -17.02
C ALA A 34 18.05 12.38 -17.80
N ILE A 35 16.96 13.09 -17.51
CA ILE A 35 15.71 13.00 -18.27
C ILE A 35 15.99 13.29 -19.75
N ASN A 36 16.70 14.37 -20.05
CA ASN A 36 17.02 14.72 -21.44
C ASN A 36 17.87 13.67 -22.17
N ARG A 37 18.78 12.97 -21.48
CA ARG A 37 19.56 11.86 -22.07
C ARG A 37 18.72 10.60 -22.33
N LEU A 38 17.64 10.41 -21.58
CA LEU A 38 16.90 9.14 -21.52
C LEU A 38 15.53 9.17 -22.20
N LYS A 39 14.86 10.32 -22.26
CA LYS A 39 13.47 10.44 -22.77
C LYS A 39 13.27 9.87 -24.17
N ASP A 40 14.30 9.91 -25.03
CA ASP A 40 14.22 9.41 -26.41
C ASP A 40 14.67 7.94 -26.57
N LYS A 41 15.10 7.30 -25.48
CA LYS A 41 15.50 5.88 -25.50
C LYS A 41 14.27 4.99 -25.65
N ASN A 42 14.50 3.77 -26.15
CA ASN A 42 13.42 2.81 -26.35
C ASN A 42 12.74 2.47 -25.01
N GLY A 43 11.42 2.29 -25.02
CA GLY A 43 10.62 2.22 -23.79
C GLY A 43 10.21 3.61 -23.29
N PHE A 44 11.18 4.43 -22.86
CA PHE A 44 10.90 5.76 -22.29
C PHE A 44 10.23 6.72 -23.27
N LYS A 45 10.57 6.67 -24.56
CA LYS A 45 9.96 7.53 -25.59
C LYS A 45 8.44 7.36 -25.76
N TYR A 46 7.88 6.24 -25.28
CA TYR A 46 6.45 5.99 -25.34
C TYR A 46 5.68 6.61 -24.16
N ARG A 47 6.39 7.02 -23.10
CA ARG A 47 5.86 7.71 -21.91
C ARG A 47 6.89 8.75 -21.42
N PRO A 48 7.20 9.80 -22.20
CA PRO A 48 8.29 10.74 -21.90
C PRO A 48 8.00 11.69 -20.74
N ASP A 49 6.74 11.76 -20.31
CA ASP A 49 6.20 12.55 -19.20
C ASP A 49 6.18 11.79 -17.86
N ALA A 50 6.34 10.47 -17.89
CA ALA A 50 6.35 9.60 -16.71
C ALA A 50 7.66 9.66 -15.90
N PHE A 51 8.49 10.70 -16.06
CA PHE A 51 9.68 10.91 -15.22
C PHE A 51 9.33 11.77 -14.02
N GLU A 52 9.65 11.26 -12.82
CA GLU A 52 9.35 11.90 -11.55
C GLU A 52 10.61 12.18 -10.75
N ILE A 53 10.72 13.40 -10.24
CA ILE A 53 11.83 13.84 -9.40
C ILE A 53 11.31 14.00 -7.98
N SER A 54 11.90 13.25 -7.05
CA SER A 54 11.62 13.35 -5.62
C SER A 54 12.85 13.87 -4.88
N GLU A 55 12.64 14.77 -3.92
CA GLU A 55 13.69 15.33 -3.07
C GLU A 55 13.81 14.52 -1.77
N TYR A 56 15.03 14.15 -1.40
CA TYR A 56 15.31 13.37 -0.22
C TYR A 56 16.53 13.92 0.54
N GLU A 57 16.47 13.90 1.86
CA GLU A 57 17.64 14.14 2.69
C GLU A 57 18.57 12.93 2.66
N LEU A 58 19.87 13.18 2.45
CA LEU A 58 20.87 12.12 2.45
C LEU A 58 21.06 11.58 3.87
N ASP A 59 21.28 10.26 3.96
CA ASP A 59 21.50 9.52 5.21
C ASP A 59 20.31 9.65 6.18
N GLN A 60 19.09 9.72 5.65
CA GLN A 60 17.83 9.71 6.41
C GLN A 60 16.90 8.60 5.92
N ASP A 61 16.24 7.95 6.88
CA ASP A 61 15.18 6.98 6.62
C ASP A 61 13.87 7.73 6.36
N ASN A 62 13.24 7.51 5.21
CA ASN A 62 12.00 8.19 4.83
C ASN A 62 10.77 7.30 4.96
N TRP A 63 10.97 5.99 4.93
CA TRP A 63 9.95 4.98 5.23
C TRP A 63 10.35 4.32 6.54
N THR A 64 9.65 4.65 7.62
CA THR A 64 10.03 4.23 8.99
C THR A 64 8.94 3.44 9.69
N GLU A 65 7.72 3.49 9.17
CA GLU A 65 6.51 2.88 9.69
C GLU A 65 6.44 1.35 9.50
N GLY A 66 7.34 0.77 8.70
CA GLY A 66 7.27 -0.64 8.29
C GLY A 66 6.25 -0.87 7.16
N PHE A 67 5.97 -2.12 6.79
CA PHE A 67 5.05 -2.42 5.69
C PHE A 67 4.06 -3.51 6.09
N ALA A 68 2.85 -3.41 5.55
CA ALA A 68 1.79 -4.40 5.68
C ALA A 68 1.64 -5.16 4.36
N THR A 69 1.45 -6.48 4.42
CA THR A 69 1.03 -7.26 3.25
C THR A 69 -0.49 -7.29 3.23
N MET A 70 -1.10 -6.70 2.21
CA MET A 70 -2.56 -6.66 2.08
C MET A 70 -3.08 -7.86 1.27
N THR A 71 -4.26 -8.33 1.63
CA THR A 71 -5.02 -9.33 0.86
C THR A 71 -6.51 -9.06 0.97
N THR A 72 -7.31 -9.86 0.29
CA THR A 72 -8.76 -9.88 0.43
C THR A 72 -9.23 -11.11 1.17
N ILE A 73 -10.16 -10.93 2.09
CA ILE A 73 -10.85 -12.03 2.79
C ILE A 73 -12.37 -11.87 2.68
N GLN A 74 -13.09 -12.98 2.80
CA GLN A 74 -14.54 -13.07 2.85
C GLN A 74 -15.01 -13.01 4.29
N VAL A 75 -15.87 -12.04 4.61
CA VAL A 75 -16.48 -11.85 5.93
C VAL A 75 -18.00 -11.92 5.80
N LYS A 76 -18.68 -12.48 6.81
CA LYS A 76 -20.14 -12.49 6.86
C LYS A 76 -20.70 -11.11 7.20
N SER A 77 -21.62 -10.65 6.36
CA SER A 77 -22.39 -9.41 6.58
C SER A 77 -23.51 -9.62 7.62
N LYS A 78 -24.15 -8.52 8.05
CA LYS A 78 -25.35 -8.56 8.91
C LYS A 78 -26.51 -9.36 8.30
N ASN A 79 -26.53 -9.49 6.98
CA ASN A 79 -27.57 -10.22 6.22
C ASN A 79 -27.15 -11.67 5.90
N ASP A 80 -26.10 -12.18 6.55
CA ASP A 80 -25.56 -13.54 6.36
C ASP A 80 -25.04 -13.81 4.93
N THR A 81 -24.69 -12.76 4.19
CA THR A 81 -24.02 -12.87 2.89
C THR A 81 -22.51 -12.71 3.04
N TRP A 82 -21.71 -13.38 2.21
CA TRP A 82 -20.27 -13.14 2.13
C TRP A 82 -19.98 -11.82 1.43
N ILE A 83 -19.09 -11.03 2.00
CA ILE A 83 -18.57 -9.80 1.41
C ILE A 83 -17.05 -9.81 1.45
N THR A 84 -16.44 -9.32 0.37
CA THR A 84 -14.99 -9.17 0.27
C THR A 84 -14.55 -7.91 1.00
N VAL A 85 -13.61 -8.04 1.93
CA VAL A 85 -12.95 -6.92 2.61
C VAL A 85 -11.44 -7.01 2.44
N GLN A 86 -10.76 -5.89 2.58
CA GLN A 86 -9.30 -5.87 2.64
C GLN A 86 -8.84 -6.28 4.04
N ALA A 87 -7.71 -6.95 4.14
CA ALA A 87 -7.10 -7.30 5.41
C ALA A 87 -5.58 -7.31 5.32
N GLU A 88 -4.94 -6.91 6.40
CA GLU A 88 -3.50 -7.08 6.58
C GLU A 88 -3.21 -8.53 6.98
N CYS A 89 -2.29 -9.18 6.27
CA CYS A 89 -1.76 -10.50 6.60
C CYS A 89 -0.84 -10.41 7.82
N LEU A 90 -1.21 -11.11 8.88
CA LEU A 90 -0.42 -11.28 10.09
C LEU A 90 0.20 -12.68 10.15
N PRO A 91 1.25 -12.89 10.96
CA PRO A 91 1.80 -14.22 11.20
C PRO A 91 0.74 -15.21 11.73
N ASN A 92 0.99 -16.51 11.53
CA ASN A 92 0.14 -17.60 12.04
C ASN A 92 -1.29 -17.64 11.48
N ASN A 93 -1.47 -17.37 10.19
CA ASN A 93 -2.78 -17.44 9.50
C ASN A 93 -3.83 -16.50 10.11
N GLN A 94 -3.39 -15.30 10.50
CA GLN A 94 -4.23 -14.26 11.07
C GLN A 94 -4.34 -13.08 10.11
N TYR A 95 -5.46 -12.39 10.15
CA TYR A 95 -5.78 -11.31 9.25
C TYR A 95 -6.45 -10.19 10.02
N GLN A 96 -5.93 -8.96 9.93
CA GLN A 96 -6.59 -7.80 10.52
C GLN A 96 -7.49 -7.13 9.48
N ILE A 97 -8.78 -7.01 9.78
CA ILE A 97 -9.75 -6.43 8.85
C ILE A 97 -9.49 -4.93 8.66
N CYS A 98 -9.19 -4.52 7.43
CA CYS A 98 -9.00 -3.13 7.03
C CYS A 98 -10.19 -2.72 6.15
N GLU A 99 -11.12 -1.94 6.69
CA GLU A 99 -12.16 -1.33 5.87
C GLU A 99 -11.80 0.14 5.66
N LEU A 100 -11.82 0.58 4.40
CA LEU A 100 -11.47 1.96 4.05
C LEU A 100 -12.58 2.98 4.43
N TYR A 101 -13.76 2.50 4.81
CA TYR A 101 -14.92 3.30 5.23
C TYR A 101 -15.66 2.51 6.31
N GLU A 102 -16.22 3.17 7.34
CA GLU A 102 -17.07 2.52 8.34
C GLU A 102 -18.21 1.77 7.65
N ASN A 103 -18.05 0.47 7.42
CA ASN A 103 -19.01 -0.30 6.69
C ASN A 103 -19.95 -0.92 7.72
N ASP A 104 -21.09 -0.28 7.90
CA ASP A 104 -22.18 -0.79 8.73
C ASP A 104 -22.77 -2.11 8.21
N LEU A 105 -22.18 -2.72 7.17
CA LEU A 105 -22.57 -3.98 6.57
C LEU A 105 -21.93 -5.20 7.24
N LEU A 106 -20.81 -5.06 7.96
CA LEU A 106 -20.18 -6.22 8.60
C LEU A 106 -21.08 -6.80 9.71
N GLY A 107 -21.15 -8.13 9.73
CA GLY A 107 -21.96 -8.89 10.68
C GLY A 107 -21.24 -9.06 12.02
N GLU A 108 -20.60 -10.22 12.19
CA GLU A 108 -19.96 -10.61 13.45
C GLU A 108 -18.65 -9.85 13.72
N PHE A 109 -17.85 -9.64 12.68
CA PHE A 109 -16.54 -8.99 12.79
C PHE A 109 -16.63 -7.50 12.46
N LYS A 110 -15.63 -6.74 12.88
CA LYS A 110 -15.56 -5.29 12.70
C LYS A 110 -14.22 -4.87 12.12
N HIS A 111 -14.14 -3.62 11.68
CA HIS A 111 -12.87 -2.99 11.37
C HIS A 111 -11.86 -3.16 12.53
N LEU A 112 -10.62 -3.50 12.15
CA LEU A 112 -9.47 -3.80 13.01
C LEU A 112 -9.56 -5.06 13.86
N ASP A 113 -10.65 -5.84 13.77
CA ASP A 113 -10.68 -7.18 14.36
C ASP A 113 -9.65 -8.08 13.67
N ILE A 114 -8.99 -8.91 14.46
CA ILE A 114 -8.07 -9.93 13.97
C ILE A 114 -8.82 -11.25 13.91
N VAL A 115 -8.82 -11.87 12.74
CA VAL A 115 -9.52 -13.12 12.47
C VAL A 115 -8.56 -14.19 11.95
N GLU A 116 -8.91 -15.45 12.17
CA GLU A 116 -8.33 -16.60 11.49
C GLU A 116 -9.20 -16.95 10.29
N CYS A 117 -8.57 -17.30 9.17
CA CYS A 117 -9.25 -17.64 7.93
C CYS A 117 -9.04 -19.10 7.52
N GLU A 118 -10.03 -19.67 6.84
CA GLU A 118 -9.92 -20.93 6.10
C GLU A 118 -9.90 -20.67 4.60
N GLU A 119 -8.97 -21.29 3.88
CA GLU A 119 -8.91 -21.21 2.42
C GLU A 119 -9.91 -22.21 1.78
N LYS A 120 -10.74 -21.72 0.87
CA LYS A 120 -11.69 -22.52 0.07
C LYS A 120 -11.73 -21.94 -1.34
N GLU A 121 -11.46 -22.78 -2.34
CA GLU A 121 -11.54 -22.38 -3.76
C GLU A 121 -10.67 -21.14 -4.10
N ASN A 122 -9.50 -21.00 -3.45
CA ASN A 122 -8.56 -19.86 -3.51
C ASN A 122 -9.03 -18.57 -2.82
N ASP A 123 -10.18 -18.58 -2.14
CA ASP A 123 -10.65 -17.47 -1.30
C ASP A 123 -10.41 -17.77 0.18
N LEU A 124 -10.10 -16.73 0.96
CA LEU A 124 -9.92 -16.81 2.41
C LEU A 124 -11.21 -16.41 3.13
N PHE A 125 -11.79 -17.29 3.93
CA PHE A 125 -13.02 -17.02 4.68
C PHE A 125 -12.71 -16.82 6.15
N ALA A 126 -13.09 -15.67 6.71
CA ALA A 126 -12.98 -15.44 8.15
C ALA A 126 -13.91 -16.41 8.91
N VAL A 127 -13.32 -17.23 9.78
CA VAL A 127 -14.06 -18.27 10.53
C VAL A 127 -14.05 -18.05 12.03
N LYS A 128 -13.10 -17.25 12.55
CA LYS A 128 -12.92 -17.10 13.98
C LYS A 128 -12.28 -15.77 14.35
N LEU A 129 -12.86 -15.10 15.34
CA LEU A 129 -12.28 -13.93 15.98
C LEU A 129 -11.12 -14.33 16.92
N ILE A 130 -9.97 -13.71 16.74
CA ILE A 130 -8.76 -13.89 17.56
C ILE A 130 -8.61 -12.74 18.56
N SER A 131 -8.77 -11.49 18.10
CA SER A 131 -8.71 -10.30 18.95
C SER A 131 -9.72 -9.28 18.47
N LYS A 132 -10.37 -8.59 19.41
CA LYS A 132 -11.22 -7.45 19.10
C LYS A 132 -10.38 -6.20 18.87
N SER A 133 -10.87 -5.30 18.05
CA SER A 133 -10.34 -3.94 18.02
C SER A 133 -10.60 -3.24 19.35
N ASP A 134 -9.53 -2.82 20.03
CA ASP A 134 -9.62 -1.93 21.19
C ASP A 134 -10.02 -0.54 20.71
N THR A 135 -11.32 -0.31 20.53
CA THR A 135 -11.89 1.03 20.30
C THR A 135 -11.95 1.81 21.63
N GLN A 136 -10.82 1.94 22.31
CA GLN A 136 -10.67 2.84 23.45
C GLN A 136 -9.39 3.68 23.36
N SER A 137 -9.59 4.99 23.26
CA SER A 137 -8.63 6.12 23.33
C SER A 137 -7.78 6.46 22.10
N ARG A 138 -8.40 7.11 21.11
CA ARG A 138 -7.81 8.27 20.42
C ARG A 138 -8.86 9.37 20.24
N ASN A 139 -9.43 9.83 21.35
CA ASN A 139 -10.06 11.15 21.41
C ASN A 139 -9.20 12.05 22.30
N ASP A 140 -8.96 13.25 21.77
CA ASP A 140 -8.50 14.48 22.41
C ASP A 140 -7.01 14.61 22.77
N GLU A 141 -6.18 14.84 21.73
CA GLU A 141 -5.21 15.94 21.76
C GLU A 141 -5.07 16.57 20.35
N ARG A 142 -5.93 17.56 20.05
CA ARG A 142 -5.55 18.87 19.47
C ARG A 142 -6.77 19.77 19.29
#